data_AF-A0A920Q0U5-F1
#
_entry.id   AF-A0A920Q0U5-F1
#
_cell.length_a   1.000
_cell.length_b   1.000
_cell.length_c   1.000
_cell.angle_alpha   90.00
_cell.angle_beta   90.00
_cell.angle_gamma   90.00
#
_symmetry.space_group_name_H-M   'P 1'
#
loop_
_entity.id
_entity.type
_entity.pdbx_description
1 polymer ?
#
loop_
_entity_poly.entity_id
_entity_poly.type
_entity_poly.pdbx_seq_one_letter_code
_entity_poly.pdbx_strand_id
1 'polypeptide(L)' 'MARVDFFLADDGRMLLNEVNTIPPGFTPISMYPRLWQAAGLSYAGLIDRLVDLAVDRHVRRRRDTGR' A
#
# COMPACT_ATOMS: atom_id res chain seq x y z
N MET A 1 0.59 4.30 -0.16
CA MET A 1 0.15 2.89 -0.05
C MET A 1 -1.35 2.84 -0.05
N ALA A 2 -1.94 1.73 -0.51
CA ALA A 2 -3.36 1.44 -0.33
C ALA A 2 -3.59 -0.07 -0.36
N ARG A 3 -4.57 -0.57 0.39
CA ARG A 3 -5.18 -1.90 0.19
C ARG A 3 -6.46 -1.70 -0.60
N VAL A 4 -6.67 -2.48 -1.65
CA VAL A 4 -7.87 -2.40 -2.48
C VAL A 4 -8.64 -3.69 -2.31
N ASP A 5 -9.84 -3.58 -1.74
CA ASP A 5 -10.69 -4.71 -1.42
C ASP A 5 -11.72 -4.88 -2.53
N PHE A 6 -11.89 -6.11 -3.02
CA PHE A 6 -12.81 -6.45 -4.09
C PHE A 6 -13.78 -7.54 -3.66
N PHE A 7 -14.99 -7.51 -4.20
CA PHE A 7 -15.83 -8.70 -4.29
C PHE A 7 -15.61 -9.37 -5.65
N LEU A 8 -15.61 -10.70 -5.67
CA LEU A 8 -15.61 -11.50 -6.91
C LEU A 8 -17.01 -12.05 -7.12
N ALA A 9 -17.69 -11.60 -8.17
CA ALA A 9 -19.01 -12.11 -8.55
C ALA A 9 -18.90 -13.51 -9.18
N ASP A 10 -19.99 -14.27 -9.17
CA ASP A 10 -20.04 -15.64 -9.71
C ASP A 10 -19.73 -15.71 -11.22
N ASP A 11 -19.98 -14.60 -11.94
CA ASP A 11 -19.64 -14.45 -13.35
C ASP A 11 -18.19 -14.01 -13.60
N GLY A 12 -17.37 -13.97 -12.55
CA GLY A 12 -15.95 -13.62 -12.60
C GLY A 12 -15.67 -12.11 -12.60
N ARG A 13 -16.70 -11.24 -12.54
CA ARG A 13 -16.47 -9.79 -12.45
C ARG A 13 -15.90 -9.41 -11.09
N MET A 14 -14.86 -8.58 -11.10
CA MET A 14 -14.32 -7.95 -9.90
C MET A 14 -15.05 -6.63 -9.64
N LEU A 15 -15.67 -6.52 -8.47
CA LEU A 15 -16.36 -5.31 -8.01
C LEU A 15 -15.51 -4.64 -6.94
N LEU A 16 -15.10 -3.39 -7.18
CA LEU A 16 -14.36 -2.60 -6.20
C LEU A 16 -15.26 -2.31 -5.00
N ASN A 17 -14.86 -2.76 -3.81
CA ASN A 17 -15.58 -2.50 -2.57
C ASN A 17 -15.04 -1.25 -1.88
N GLU A 18 -13.75 -1.24 -1.53
CA GLU A 18 -13.14 -0.16 -0.76
C GLU A 18 -11.66 0.04 -1.13
N VAL A 19 -11.21 1.31 -1.07
CA VAL A 19 -9.80 1.67 -1.14
C VAL A 19 -9.35 2.19 0.22
N ASN A 20 -8.53 1.41 0.91
CA ASN A 20 -7.99 1.71 2.23
C ASN A 20 -6.59 2.32 2.14
N THR A 21 -6.45 3.65 2.31
CA THR A 21 -5.16 4.37 2.20
C THR A 21 -4.31 4.33 3.47
N ILE A 22 -4.94 4.09 4.62
CA ILE A 22 -4.31 3.75 5.90
C ILE A 22 -5.05 2.53 6.42
N PRO A 23 -4.67 1.32 5.96
CA PRO A 23 -5.38 0.12 6.38
C PRO A 23 -5.27 -0.05 7.89
N PRO A 24 -6.39 -0.32 8.59
CA PRO A 24 -6.35 -0.68 10.00
C PRO A 24 -5.55 -1.99 10.13
N GLY A 25 -4.59 -1.99 11.06
CA GLY A 25 -3.62 -3.06 11.16
C GLY A 25 -2.43 -2.85 10.21
N PHE A 26 -1.38 -2.25 10.74
CA PHE A 26 -0.03 -2.29 10.17
C PHE A 26 0.89 -3.15 11.05
N THR A 27 0.33 -4.20 11.66
CA THR A 27 1.10 -5.19 12.41
C THR A 27 1.56 -6.32 11.47
N PRO A 28 2.57 -7.12 11.82
CA PRO A 28 3.05 -8.21 10.96
C PRO A 28 1.97 -9.21 10.53
N ILE A 29 0.92 -9.39 11.36
CA ILE A 29 -0.20 -10.31 11.07
C ILE A 29 -1.31 -9.68 10.22
N SER A 30 -1.24 -8.37 9.96
CA SER A 30 -2.26 -7.65 9.22
C SER A 30 -2.25 -8.02 7.74
N MET A 31 -3.41 -7.89 7.07
CA MET A 31 -3.55 -8.31 5.67
C MET A 31 -2.59 -7.59 4.71
N TYR A 32 -2.35 -6.29 4.91
CA TYR A 32 -1.47 -5.53 4.02
C TYR A 32 -0.01 -6.06 4.05
N PRO A 33 0.67 -6.17 5.21
CA PRO A 33 1.97 -6.82 5.30
C PRO A 33 2.02 -8.26 4.79
N ARG A 34 0.99 -9.07 5.09
CA ARG A 34 0.96 -10.47 4.67
C ARG A 34 0.89 -10.66 3.15
N LEU A 35 0.15 -9.81 2.44
CA LEU A 35 0.11 -9.84 0.98
C LEU A 35 1.48 -9.54 0.36
N TRP A 36 2.21 -8.58 0.91
CA TRP A 36 3.57 -8.26 0.48
C TRP A 36 4.58 -9.37 0.79
N GLN A 37 4.45 -10.02 1.95
CA GLN A 37 5.25 -11.20 2.28
C GLN A 37 5.02 -12.34 1.29
N ALA A 38 3.77 -12.62 0.92
CA ALA A 38 3.44 -13.61 -0.09
C ALA A 38 4.01 -13.26 -1.48
N ALA A 39 4.17 -11.96 -1.76
CA ALA A 39 4.83 -11.45 -2.96
C ALA A 39 6.38 -11.41 -2.86
N GLY A 40 6.96 -11.90 -1.76
CA GLY A 40 8.41 -11.99 -1.56
C GLY A 40 9.06 -10.78 -0.88
N LEU A 41 8.29 -9.80 -0.41
CA LEU A 41 8.81 -8.63 0.30
C LEU A 41 8.66 -8.81 1.82
N SER A 42 9.79 -8.79 2.54
CA SER A 42 9.78 -8.90 4.00
C SER A 42 9.08 -7.69 4.64
N TYR A 43 8.59 -7.86 5.87
CA TYR A 43 7.93 -6.76 6.60
C TYR A 43 8.86 -5.56 6.81
N ALA A 44 10.12 -5.81 7.17
CA ALA A 44 11.13 -4.76 7.30
C ALA A 44 11.36 -4.04 5.96
N GLY A 45 11.56 -4.79 4.87
CA GLY A 45 11.76 -4.21 3.54
C GLY A 45 10.54 -3.43 3.04
N LEU A 46 9.33 -3.82 3.43
CA LEU A 46 8.11 -3.05 3.18
C LEU A 46 8.13 -1.71 3.90
N ILE A 47 8.53 -1.66 5.18
CA ILE A 47 8.65 -0.42 5.94
C ILE A 47 9.68 0.50 5.29
N ASP A 48 10.88 -0.03 5.02
CA ASP A 48 11.97 0.72 4.39
C ASP A 48 11.49 1.35 3.07
N ARG A 49 10.82 0.55 2.23
CA ARG A 49 10.27 1.02 0.96
C ARG A 49 9.25 2.15 1.12
N LEU A 50 8.39 2.09 2.14
CA LEU A 50 7.39 3.14 2.39
C LEU A 50 8.03 4.44 2.86
N VAL A 51 9.07 4.35 3.69
CA VAL A 51 9.85 5.50 4.15
C VAL A 51 10.56 6.17 2.98
N ASP A 52 11.25 5.39 2.14
CA ASP A 52 11.93 5.89 0.94
C ASP A 52 10.97 6.65 0.02
N LEU A 53 9.80 6.06 -0.27
CA LEU A 53 8.76 6.68 -1.09
C LEU A 53 8.23 7.99 -0.48
N ALA A 54 8.13 8.08 0.85
CA ALA A 54 7.71 9.29 1.54
C ALA A 54 8.75 10.41 1.40
N VAL A 55 10.04 10.08 1.57
CA VAL A 55 11.15 11.01 1.38
C VAL A 55 11.21 11.51 -0.07
N ASP A 56 11.15 10.60 -1.04
CA ASP A 56 11.17 10.93 -2.47
C ASP A 56 10.01 11.87 -2.84
N ARG A 57 8.79 11.57 -2.37
CA ARG A 57 7.61 12.42 -2.58
C ARG A 57 7.80 13.81 -1.98
N HIS A 58 8.36 13.89 -0.78
CA HIS A 58 8.61 15.16 -0.09
C HIS A 58 9.63 16.03 -0.84
N VAL A 59 10.71 15.42 -1.32
CA VAL A 59 11.74 16.10 -2.13
C VAL A 59 11.15 16.62 -3.44
N ARG A 60 10.37 15.79 -4.15
CA ARG A 60 9.69 16.21 -5.40
C ARG A 60 8.76 17.38 -5.15
N ARG A 61 7.88 17.29 -4.15
CA ARG A 61 6.95 18.37 -3.81
C ARG A 61 7.70 19.68 -3.51
N ARG A 62 8.77 19.63 -2.70
CA ARG A 62 9.58 20.82 -2.39
C ARG A 62 10.19 21.47 -3.65
N ARG A 63 10.62 20.69 -4.65
CA ARG A 63 11.13 21.22 -5.92
C ARG A 63 10.02 21.91 -6.72
N ASP A 64 8.83 21.32 -6.75
CA ASP A 64 7.71 21.83 -7.54
C ASP A 64 7.01 23.04 -6.91
N THR A 65 7.10 23.21 -5.58
CA THR A 65 6.49 24.37 -4.88
C THR A 65 7.40 25.60 -4.84
N GLY A 66 8.61 25.51 -5.40
CA GLY A 66 9.58 26.59 -5.50
C GLY A 66 9.46 27.45 -6.76
N ARG A 67 8.32 27.39 -7.46
CA ARG A 67 8.03 28.17 -8.66
C ARG A 67 6.95 29.21 -8.40
#